data_AF-A0AB38DP68-F1
#
_entry.id   AF-A0AB38DP68-F1
#
_cell.length_a   1.000
_cell.length_b   1.000
_cell.length_c   1.000
_cell.angle_alpha   90.00
_cell.angle_beta   90.00
_cell.angle_gamma   90.00
#
_symmetry.space_group_name_H-M   'P 1'
#
loop_
_entity.id
_entity.type
_entity.pdbx_description
1 polymer ?
#
loop_
_entity_poly.entity_id
_entity_poly.type
_entity_poly.pdbx_seq_one_letter_code
_entity_poly.pdbx_strand_id
1 'polypeptide(L)'
;MRRRWELCKGLGLPATAQNKVALFITNKPAEQRNTDMKKILLPVLAALALGACQTIPTNNDVFATNHTVSLPQTEAEFLKRTAHLQQAAKGQSVKEIIYFDENFDLSETPVDKGYFRKSYGLQSNGLYLAQDFFADGRKQTDLFYVTNANYPDSAHARGHLSIYNDQGKLSSVQYVISDSRYSRIDFCKNGELCAEQHFTENTEKEALYLNGKKIDEWLVTRKSTGTESSRKLWYPNGKQAYYGLTTVDYEEGQDSKEEYWLEDGTSTGDKKPDSEAFRSLENTIVDIERQAYDRQPMETTDENSETAN
;
A
#
# COMPACT_ATOMS: atom_id res chain seq x y z
N MET A 1 -14.83 -40.26 34.15
CA MET A 1 -14.54 -39.09 35.03
C MET A 1 -14.81 -37.84 34.19
N ARG A 2 -15.96 -37.14 34.34
CA ARG A 2 -16.17 -35.88 35.12
C ARG A 2 -15.10 -34.81 34.76
N ARG A 3 -15.39 -33.58 34.30
CA ARG A 3 -16.54 -32.67 34.51
C ARG A 3 -16.73 -31.66 33.34
N ARG A 4 -17.99 -31.28 33.10
CA ARG A 4 -18.49 -29.99 32.57
C ARG A 4 -18.31 -28.88 33.61
N TRP A 5 -18.06 -27.62 33.21
CA TRP A 5 -18.54 -26.39 33.88
C TRP A 5 -18.83 -25.30 32.82
N GLU A 6 -19.96 -24.61 32.97
CA GLU A 6 -20.48 -23.47 32.20
C GLU A 6 -20.58 -22.21 33.10
N LEU A 7 -20.90 -21.05 32.48
CA LEU A 7 -21.44 -19.75 33.00
C LEU A 7 -20.40 -18.69 33.44
N CYS A 8 -20.49 -17.37 33.15
CA CYS A 8 -21.59 -16.40 32.86
C CYS A 8 -21.16 -15.41 31.73
N LYS A 9 -21.99 -14.84 30.83
CA LYS A 9 -23.16 -13.93 30.90
C LYS A 9 -22.91 -12.49 31.43
N GLY A 10 -23.18 -11.51 30.55
CA GLY A 10 -23.65 -10.14 30.82
C GLY A 10 -23.15 -9.14 29.77
N LEU A 11 -23.88 -8.19 29.16
CA LEU A 11 -25.27 -7.71 29.20
C LEU A 11 -25.43 -6.78 27.97
N GLY A 12 -26.61 -6.70 27.35
CA GLY A 12 -26.97 -5.59 26.45
C GLY A 12 -27.62 -5.97 25.11
N LEU A 13 -28.89 -6.37 25.14
CA LEU A 13 -29.81 -6.24 23.99
C LEU A 13 -30.60 -4.94 24.14
N PRO A 14 -31.14 -4.40 23.03
CA PRO A 14 -32.58 -4.16 22.98
C PRO A 14 -33.26 -4.95 21.85
N ALA A 15 -34.58 -5.02 21.99
CA ALA A 15 -35.50 -6.00 21.41
C ALA A 15 -36.08 -5.61 20.03
N THR A 16 -36.89 -6.54 19.50
CA THR A 16 -37.80 -6.51 18.32
C THR A 16 -37.12 -6.86 16.98
N ALA A 17 -37.67 -7.71 16.10
CA ALA A 17 -39.04 -8.16 15.89
C ALA A 17 -39.11 -9.61 15.34
N GLN A 18 -40.29 -10.21 15.51
CA GLN A 18 -40.71 -11.53 15.07
C GLN A 18 -40.79 -11.62 13.54
N ASN A 19 -40.52 -12.81 12.97
CA ASN A 19 -41.45 -13.39 12.00
C ASN A 19 -41.30 -14.92 11.85
N LYS A 20 -42.47 -15.55 11.78
CA LYS A 20 -42.77 -16.98 11.68
C LYS A 20 -42.41 -17.53 10.30
N VAL A 21 -42.05 -18.81 10.19
CA VAL A 21 -42.82 -19.84 9.47
C VAL A 21 -42.44 -21.21 10.05
N ALA A 22 -43.44 -21.93 10.56
CA ALA A 22 -43.38 -23.37 10.83
C ALA A 22 -44.07 -24.10 9.67
N LEU A 23 -43.51 -25.21 9.21
CA LEU A 23 -44.25 -26.19 8.41
C LEU A 23 -44.24 -27.53 9.13
N PHE A 24 -45.42 -27.91 9.63
CA PHE A 24 -45.76 -29.23 10.14
C PHE A 24 -46.03 -30.19 8.97
N ILE A 25 -45.58 -31.44 9.07
CA ILE A 25 -46.19 -32.58 8.36
C ILE A 25 -46.49 -33.65 9.41
N THR A 26 -47.76 -34.06 9.50
CA THR A 26 -48.30 -35.06 10.43
C THR A 26 -48.79 -36.31 9.70
N ASN A 27 -48.45 -37.49 10.25
CA ASN A 27 -49.23 -38.76 10.36
C ASN A 27 -49.68 -39.49 9.06
N LYS A 28 -49.70 -40.83 8.87
CA LYS A 28 -49.73 -42.05 9.74
C LYS A 28 -49.54 -43.33 8.83
N PRO A 29 -49.68 -44.61 9.26
CA PRO A 29 -48.71 -45.68 8.92
C PRO A 29 -49.23 -46.97 8.21
N ALA A 30 -48.25 -47.81 7.85
CA ALA A 30 -48.17 -49.29 7.79
C ALA A 30 -49.02 -50.11 6.79
N GLU A 31 -48.32 -50.79 5.84
CA GLU A 31 -48.57 -52.19 5.49
C GLU A 31 -47.27 -52.84 4.92
N GLN A 32 -47.11 -54.15 5.11
CA GLN A 32 -45.86 -54.92 5.08
C GLN A 32 -46.00 -56.10 4.08
N ARG A 33 -45.03 -56.32 3.18
CA ARG A 33 -44.53 -57.65 2.76
C ARG A 33 -43.39 -57.60 1.71
N ASN A 34 -42.28 -58.30 2.04
CA ASN A 34 -41.33 -59.11 1.24
C ASN A 34 -41.36 -58.97 -0.29
N THR A 35 -40.27 -58.95 -1.05
CA THR A 35 -38.94 -59.57 -0.93
C THR A 35 -38.10 -58.98 -2.08
N ASP A 36 -36.88 -58.50 -1.85
CA ASP A 36 -35.70 -58.89 -2.63
C ASP A 36 -34.48 -58.02 -2.29
N MET A 37 -33.43 -58.74 -1.92
CA MET A 37 -32.13 -58.26 -1.52
C MET A 37 -31.35 -57.77 -2.75
N LYS A 38 -31.34 -56.47 -3.01
CA LYS A 38 -30.32 -55.82 -3.82
C LYS A 38 -29.63 -54.74 -3.00
N LYS A 39 -28.39 -55.02 -2.61
CA LYS A 39 -27.46 -54.08 -1.99
C LYS A 39 -27.26 -52.89 -2.93
N ILE A 40 -27.95 -51.78 -2.67
CA ILE A 40 -27.66 -50.49 -3.30
C ILE A 40 -26.93 -49.67 -2.25
N LEU A 41 -25.60 -49.67 -2.34
CA LEU A 41 -24.75 -48.75 -1.61
C LEU A 41 -25.08 -47.32 -2.07
N LEU A 42 -25.41 -46.44 -1.12
CA LEU A 42 -25.41 -45.00 -1.32
C LEU A 42 -23.97 -44.52 -1.61
N PRO A 43 -23.79 -43.58 -2.56
CA PRO A 43 -22.83 -42.52 -2.37
C PRO A 43 -23.59 -41.23 -2.10
N VAL A 44 -23.69 -40.87 -0.81
CA VAL A 44 -23.95 -39.48 -0.41
C VAL A 44 -22.72 -38.69 -0.83
N LEU A 45 -22.80 -38.00 -1.97
CA LEU A 45 -21.86 -36.96 -2.35
C LEU A 45 -22.05 -35.79 -1.40
N ALA A 46 -21.42 -35.88 -0.22
CA ALA A 46 -21.12 -34.72 0.58
C ALA A 46 -20.09 -33.89 -0.21
N ALA A 47 -20.58 -32.91 -0.97
CA ALA A 47 -19.75 -31.82 -1.45
C ALA A 47 -19.29 -31.05 -0.21
N LEU A 48 -18.16 -31.48 0.35
CA LEU A 48 -17.35 -30.68 1.25
C LEU A 48 -16.85 -29.50 0.43
N ALA A 49 -17.67 -28.44 0.37
CA ALA A 49 -17.17 -27.10 0.14
C ALA A 49 -16.20 -26.82 1.29
N LEU A 50 -14.93 -27.17 1.08
CA LEU A 50 -13.81 -26.53 1.75
C LEU A 50 -13.82 -25.09 1.27
N GLY A 51 -14.77 -24.31 1.79
CA GLY A 51 -14.57 -22.90 1.98
C GLY A 51 -13.34 -22.83 2.86
N ALA A 52 -12.17 -22.70 2.24
CA ALA A 52 -11.05 -22.10 2.92
C ALA A 52 -11.60 -20.74 3.35
N CYS A 53 -12.03 -20.64 4.60
CA CYS A 53 -11.98 -19.40 5.33
C CYS A 53 -10.50 -19.03 5.28
N GLN A 54 -10.12 -18.34 4.20
CA GLN A 54 -8.90 -17.56 4.19
C GLN A 54 -9.21 -16.47 5.21
N THR A 55 -8.88 -16.77 6.45
CA THR A 55 -8.67 -15.75 7.45
C THR A 55 -7.66 -14.81 6.82
N ILE A 56 -8.12 -13.60 6.48
CA ILE A 56 -7.22 -12.46 6.35
C ILE A 56 -6.31 -12.54 7.57
N PRO A 57 -4.98 -12.47 7.42
CA PRO A 57 -4.11 -12.31 8.57
C PRO A 57 -4.66 -11.13 9.39
N THR A 58 -5.27 -11.42 10.54
CA THR A 58 -5.79 -10.41 11.48
C THR A 58 -4.66 -9.70 12.21
N ASN A 59 -3.40 -10.02 11.89
CA ASN A 59 -2.25 -9.31 12.41
C ASN A 59 -2.13 -7.98 11.68
N ASN A 60 -2.81 -6.99 12.26
CA ASN A 60 -2.51 -5.56 12.10
C ASN A 60 -1.06 -5.20 12.52
N ASP A 61 -0.27 -6.15 13.02
CA ASP A 61 0.86 -5.86 13.90
C ASP A 61 2.27 -6.01 13.30
N VAL A 62 2.45 -6.30 12.00
CA VAL A 62 3.84 -6.59 11.54
C VAL A 62 4.33 -5.79 10.34
N PHE A 63 3.48 -5.26 9.45
CA PHE A 63 3.98 -4.83 8.13
C PHE A 63 3.99 -3.31 7.88
N ALA A 64 3.17 -2.50 8.57
CA ALA A 64 3.40 -1.03 8.66
C ALA A 64 4.32 -0.65 9.81
N THR A 65 4.47 -1.51 10.83
CA THR A 65 5.17 -1.18 12.07
C THR A 65 6.64 -1.63 12.06
N ASN A 66 7.00 -2.59 11.20
CA ASN A 66 8.41 -2.95 11.00
C ASN A 66 8.95 -2.29 9.73
N HIS A 67 9.85 -1.32 9.91
CA HIS A 67 10.67 -0.64 8.91
C HIS A 67 11.59 -1.56 8.08
N THR A 68 11.32 -2.87 8.01
CA THR A 68 12.22 -3.91 7.45
C THR A 68 11.58 -4.76 6.36
N VAL A 69 10.34 -4.48 5.97
CA VAL A 69 9.66 -5.25 4.92
C VAL A 69 10.06 -4.69 3.56
N SER A 70 11.09 -5.28 2.96
CA SER A 70 11.47 -4.99 1.57
C SER A 70 10.29 -5.30 0.63
N LEU A 71 9.84 -4.27 -0.10
CA LEU A 71 8.81 -4.40 -1.13
C LEU A 71 9.37 -5.13 -2.37
N PRO A 72 8.54 -5.87 -3.12
CA PRO A 72 8.94 -6.47 -4.38
C PRO A 72 9.57 -5.44 -5.32
N GLN A 73 10.78 -5.71 -5.83
CA GLN A 73 11.45 -4.81 -6.76
C GLN A 73 11.24 -5.19 -8.23
N THR A 74 10.59 -6.34 -8.47
CA THR A 74 10.27 -6.83 -9.80
C THR A 74 8.82 -7.30 -9.88
N GLU A 75 8.25 -7.30 -11.08
CA GLU A 75 6.91 -7.87 -11.32
C GLU A 75 6.84 -9.35 -10.91
N ALA A 76 7.89 -10.13 -11.20
CA ALA A 76 7.90 -11.56 -10.84
C ALA A 76 7.79 -11.78 -9.32
N GLU A 77 8.49 -10.96 -8.53
CA GLU A 77 8.38 -10.99 -7.08
C GLU A 77 7.01 -10.50 -6.62
N PHE A 78 6.47 -9.46 -7.25
CA PHE A 78 5.15 -8.92 -6.94
C PHE A 78 4.06 -9.98 -7.15
N LEU A 79 4.04 -10.61 -8.32
CA LEU A 79 3.10 -11.68 -8.68
C LEU A 79 3.24 -12.89 -7.75
N LYS A 80 4.46 -13.23 -7.34
CA LYS A 80 4.68 -14.30 -6.34
C LYS A 80 4.06 -13.95 -4.99
N ARG A 81 4.21 -12.72 -4.50
CA ARG A 81 3.63 -12.28 -3.21
C ARG A 81 2.12 -12.12 -3.28
N THR A 82 1.60 -11.74 -4.44
CA THR A 82 0.17 -11.48 -4.63
C THR A 82 -0.62 -12.66 -5.15
N ALA A 83 -0.01 -13.84 -5.40
CA ALA A 83 -0.65 -15.04 -5.99
C ALA A 83 -2.08 -15.38 -5.51
N HIS A 84 -2.41 -15.04 -4.27
CA HIS A 84 -3.75 -15.18 -3.70
C HIS A 84 -4.81 -14.31 -4.41
N LEU A 85 -4.46 -13.13 -4.92
CA LEU A 85 -5.33 -12.23 -5.69
C LEU A 85 -5.68 -12.84 -7.05
N GLN A 86 -4.70 -13.40 -7.75
CA GLN A 86 -4.91 -14.10 -9.02
C GLN A 86 -5.78 -15.35 -8.79
N GLN A 87 -5.57 -16.05 -7.68
CA GLN A 87 -6.42 -17.18 -7.30
C GLN A 87 -7.84 -16.74 -6.92
N ALA A 88 -8.01 -15.58 -6.28
CA ALA A 88 -9.32 -15.01 -5.97
C ALA A 88 -10.08 -14.64 -7.26
N ALA A 89 -9.42 -13.98 -8.22
CA ALA A 89 -10.00 -13.63 -9.51
C ALA A 89 -10.33 -14.86 -10.39
N LYS A 90 -9.70 -16.02 -10.13
CA LYS A 90 -9.83 -17.20 -10.97
C LYS A 90 -11.27 -17.69 -11.06
N GLY A 91 -11.83 -17.67 -12.27
CA GLY A 91 -13.20 -18.09 -12.54
C GLY A 91 -14.25 -17.03 -12.20
N GLN A 92 -13.85 -15.84 -11.75
CA GLN A 92 -14.76 -14.70 -11.60
C GLN A 92 -14.90 -13.98 -12.95
N SER A 93 -16.13 -13.57 -13.27
CA SER A 93 -16.38 -12.63 -14.36
C SER A 93 -16.22 -11.20 -13.85
N VAL A 94 -15.75 -10.29 -14.70
CA VAL A 94 -15.82 -8.85 -14.46
C VAL A 94 -17.28 -8.49 -14.18
N LYS A 95 -17.52 -7.77 -13.09
CA LYS A 95 -18.86 -7.33 -12.67
C LYS A 95 -19.17 -5.94 -13.20
N GLU A 96 -18.15 -5.09 -13.29
CA GLU A 96 -18.29 -3.71 -13.67
C GLU A 96 -17.01 -3.23 -14.36
N ILE A 97 -17.18 -2.35 -15.36
CA ILE A 97 -16.10 -1.57 -15.95
C ILE A 97 -16.39 -0.12 -15.59
N ILE A 98 -15.42 0.53 -14.97
CA ILE A 98 -15.51 1.91 -14.49
C ILE A 98 -14.53 2.73 -15.30
N TYR A 99 -14.97 3.84 -15.88
CA TYR A 99 -14.13 4.72 -16.69
C TYR A 99 -13.72 5.94 -15.89
N PHE A 100 -12.49 6.36 -16.10
CA PHE A 100 -11.93 7.60 -15.56
C PHE A 100 -11.37 8.43 -16.70
N ASP A 101 -11.44 9.76 -16.61
CA ASP A 101 -10.77 10.65 -17.54
C ASP A 101 -9.27 10.79 -17.23
N GLU A 102 -8.58 11.72 -17.92
CA GLU A 102 -7.13 11.94 -17.75
C GLU A 102 -6.77 12.56 -16.38
N ASN A 103 -7.73 13.16 -15.68
CA ASN A 103 -7.56 13.72 -14.34
C ASN A 103 -7.98 12.74 -13.24
N PHE A 104 -8.31 11.50 -13.62
CA PHE A 104 -8.87 10.50 -12.72
C PHE A 104 -10.27 10.87 -12.18
N ASP A 105 -11.06 11.65 -12.90
CA ASP A 105 -12.47 11.85 -12.58
C ASP A 105 -13.33 10.77 -13.22
N LEU A 106 -14.42 10.38 -12.57
CA LEU A 106 -15.36 9.40 -13.13
C LEU A 106 -15.93 9.87 -14.46
N SER A 107 -15.96 8.96 -15.43
CA SER A 107 -16.57 9.18 -16.73
C SER A 107 -17.62 8.11 -17.03
N GLU A 108 -18.70 8.50 -17.71
CA GLU A 108 -19.74 7.56 -18.17
C GLU A 108 -19.27 6.71 -19.36
N THR A 109 -18.31 7.21 -20.13
CA THR A 109 -17.80 6.57 -21.35
C THR A 109 -16.27 6.54 -21.38
N PRO A 110 -15.64 5.65 -22.18
CA PRO A 110 -14.20 5.69 -22.41
C PRO A 110 -13.73 7.07 -22.90
N VAL A 111 -12.56 7.51 -22.42
CA VAL A 111 -11.87 8.74 -22.84
C VAL A 111 -10.50 8.35 -23.40
N ASP A 112 -10.07 8.92 -24.53
CA ASP A 112 -8.85 8.51 -25.25
C ASP A 112 -7.57 8.53 -24.40
N LYS A 113 -7.48 9.48 -23.47
CA LYS A 113 -6.36 9.63 -22.51
C LYS A 113 -6.73 9.23 -21.08
N GLY A 114 -7.91 8.65 -20.91
CA GLY A 114 -8.39 8.18 -19.63
C GLY A 114 -7.88 6.80 -19.26
N TYR A 115 -8.53 6.25 -18.24
CA TYR A 115 -8.23 4.95 -17.69
C TYR A 115 -9.53 4.17 -17.51
N PHE A 116 -9.43 2.86 -17.34
CA PHE A 116 -10.57 2.08 -16.90
C PHE A 116 -10.18 1.00 -15.91
N ARG A 117 -11.09 0.72 -14.99
CA ARG A 117 -10.96 -0.34 -14.00
C ARG A 117 -11.90 -1.48 -14.35
N LYS A 118 -11.38 -2.70 -14.30
CA LYS A 118 -12.19 -3.91 -14.23
C LYS A 118 -12.38 -4.26 -12.76
N SER A 119 -13.62 -4.19 -12.28
CA SER A 119 -13.99 -4.64 -10.94
C SER A 119 -14.56 -6.06 -11.02
N TYR A 120 -14.01 -6.95 -10.20
CA TYR A 120 -14.49 -8.33 -10.03
C TYR A 120 -15.53 -8.42 -8.90
N GLY A 121 -15.90 -7.27 -8.31
CA GLY A 121 -16.91 -7.16 -7.27
C GLY A 121 -16.34 -7.27 -5.85
N LEU A 122 -17.24 -7.11 -4.88
CA LEU A 122 -16.96 -7.20 -3.45
C LEU A 122 -16.58 -8.64 -3.07
N GLN A 123 -15.44 -8.80 -2.43
CA GLN A 123 -14.95 -10.09 -1.97
C GLN A 123 -15.33 -10.31 -0.50
N SER A 124 -15.14 -11.55 0.00
CA SER A 124 -15.48 -11.92 1.38
C SER A 124 -14.70 -11.16 2.46
N ASN A 125 -13.60 -10.51 2.10
CA ASN A 125 -12.82 -9.64 2.97
C ASN A 125 -13.37 -8.20 3.09
N GLY A 126 -14.50 -7.89 2.43
CA GLY A 126 -15.10 -6.56 2.45
C GLY A 126 -14.42 -5.54 1.53
N LEU A 127 -13.52 -5.98 0.65
CA LEU A 127 -12.83 -5.14 -0.34
C LEU A 127 -13.23 -5.55 -1.75
N TYR A 128 -13.16 -4.61 -2.69
CA TYR A 128 -13.34 -4.89 -4.11
C TYR A 128 -12.03 -5.40 -4.69
N LEU A 129 -12.10 -6.48 -5.46
CA LEU A 129 -10.97 -6.94 -6.27
C LEU A 129 -11.02 -6.23 -7.62
N ALA A 130 -9.92 -5.58 -8.00
CA ALA A 130 -9.86 -4.73 -9.19
C ALA A 130 -8.53 -4.86 -9.92
N GLN A 131 -8.52 -4.41 -11.17
CA GLN A 131 -7.32 -4.16 -11.97
C GLN A 131 -7.56 -2.96 -12.89
N ASP A 132 -6.55 -2.10 -12.99
CA ASP A 132 -6.62 -0.86 -13.76
C ASP A 132 -5.85 -0.98 -15.07
N PHE A 133 -6.33 -0.24 -16.06
CA PHE A 133 -5.86 -0.27 -17.44
C PHE A 133 -5.85 1.15 -18.02
N PHE A 134 -4.88 1.41 -18.88
CA PHE A 134 -4.89 2.57 -19.78
C PHE A 134 -6.04 2.45 -20.79
N ALA A 135 -6.47 3.57 -21.38
CA ALA A 135 -7.53 3.59 -22.40
C ALA A 135 -7.29 2.62 -23.58
N ASP A 136 -6.03 2.37 -23.93
CA ASP A 136 -5.63 1.42 -24.99
C ASP A 136 -5.67 -0.07 -24.57
N GLY A 137 -6.06 -0.36 -23.33
CA GLY A 137 -6.23 -1.70 -22.80
C GLY A 137 -4.97 -2.33 -22.21
N ARG A 138 -3.82 -1.63 -22.22
CA ARG A 138 -2.63 -2.09 -21.49
C ARG A 138 -2.85 -1.94 -19.99
N LYS A 139 -2.29 -2.85 -19.20
CA LYS A 139 -2.44 -2.79 -17.74
C LYS A 139 -1.71 -1.57 -17.15
N GLN A 140 -2.37 -0.90 -16.22
CA GLN A 140 -1.79 0.13 -15.36
C GLN A 140 -1.41 -0.47 -13.99
N THR A 141 -2.09 -1.53 -13.58
CA THR A 141 -1.79 -2.28 -12.35
C THR A 141 -1.88 -3.79 -12.58
N ASP A 142 -1.32 -4.58 -11.68
CA ASP A 142 -1.82 -5.96 -11.49
C ASP A 142 -3.12 -5.94 -10.65
N LEU A 143 -3.67 -7.13 -10.37
CA LEU A 143 -4.81 -7.26 -9.46
C LEU A 143 -4.45 -6.71 -8.07
N PHE A 144 -5.38 -5.97 -7.47
CA PHE A 144 -5.25 -5.40 -6.14
C PHE A 144 -6.63 -5.28 -5.46
N TYR A 145 -6.64 -5.03 -4.15
CA TYR A 145 -7.86 -4.72 -3.41
C TYR A 145 -8.05 -3.22 -3.27
N VAL A 146 -9.30 -2.76 -3.38
CA VAL A 146 -9.70 -1.36 -3.19
C VAL A 146 -10.92 -1.27 -2.27
N THR A 147 -10.98 -0.25 -1.42
CA THR A 147 -12.11 -0.05 -0.49
C THR A 147 -13.40 0.36 -1.21
N ASN A 148 -13.27 1.01 -2.37
CA ASN A 148 -14.40 1.40 -3.22
C ASN A 148 -13.91 1.46 -4.67
N ALA A 149 -14.58 0.70 -5.54
CA ALA A 149 -14.18 0.53 -6.93
C ALA A 149 -14.22 1.84 -7.73
N ASN A 150 -15.04 2.81 -7.34
CA ASN A 150 -15.24 4.08 -8.04
C ASN A 150 -14.19 5.15 -7.72
N TYR A 151 -13.24 4.88 -6.82
CA TYR A 151 -12.13 5.80 -6.58
C TYR A 151 -10.86 5.34 -7.31
N PRO A 152 -10.30 6.17 -8.19
CA PRO A 152 -9.12 5.81 -8.98
C PRO A 152 -7.81 5.90 -8.18
N ASP A 153 -7.80 6.66 -7.08
CA ASP A 153 -6.60 6.89 -6.29
C ASP A 153 -6.10 5.61 -5.57
N SER A 154 -4.80 5.40 -5.68
CA SER A 154 -4.02 4.44 -4.89
C SER A 154 -4.22 4.54 -3.38
N ALA A 155 -4.60 5.70 -2.82
CA ALA A 155 -4.92 5.85 -1.39
C ALA A 155 -6.09 4.95 -0.92
N HIS A 156 -6.97 4.53 -1.83
CA HIS A 156 -8.06 3.60 -1.56
C HIS A 156 -7.67 2.12 -1.75
N ALA A 157 -6.46 1.85 -2.26
CA ALA A 157 -5.94 0.50 -2.34
C ALA A 157 -5.66 -0.07 -0.94
N ARG A 158 -5.68 -1.40 -0.80
CA ARG A 158 -5.35 -2.11 0.43
C ARG A 158 -4.46 -3.30 0.13
N GLY A 159 -3.40 -3.45 0.91
CA GLY A 159 -2.35 -4.43 0.66
C GLY A 159 -1.44 -4.01 -0.48
N HIS A 160 -1.00 -4.98 -1.27
CA HIS A 160 -0.03 -4.74 -2.34
C HIS A 160 -0.68 -4.11 -3.58
N LEU A 161 -0.03 -3.09 -4.13
CA LEU A 161 -0.39 -2.44 -5.38
C LEU A 161 0.87 -2.31 -6.26
N SER A 162 0.79 -2.72 -7.52
CA SER A 162 1.80 -2.45 -8.53
C SER A 162 1.27 -1.39 -9.49
N ILE A 163 2.12 -0.47 -9.90
CA ILE A 163 1.79 0.58 -10.87
C ILE A 163 2.78 0.48 -12.03
N TYR A 164 2.26 0.53 -13.23
CA TYR A 164 2.99 0.49 -14.49
C TYR A 164 2.87 1.85 -15.18
N ASN A 165 3.95 2.27 -15.84
CA ASN A 165 3.91 3.46 -16.70
C ASN A 165 3.29 3.14 -18.07
N ASP A 166 3.12 4.19 -18.88
CA ASP A 166 2.64 4.14 -20.26
C ASP A 166 3.58 3.40 -21.23
N GLN A 167 4.70 2.86 -20.78
CA GLN A 167 5.59 1.96 -21.53
C GLN A 167 5.42 0.49 -21.08
N GLY A 168 4.53 0.23 -20.12
CA GLY A 168 4.31 -1.10 -19.53
C GLY A 168 5.43 -1.53 -18.59
N LYS A 169 6.27 -0.62 -18.11
CA LYS A 169 7.31 -0.91 -17.11
C LYS A 169 6.78 -0.64 -15.72
N LEU A 170 7.16 -1.50 -14.76
CA LEU A 170 6.87 -1.29 -13.34
C LEU A 170 7.49 0.04 -12.90
N SER A 171 6.66 0.97 -12.45
CA SER A 171 7.07 2.31 -12.02
C SER A 171 6.99 2.50 -10.51
N SER A 172 6.08 1.78 -9.84
CA SER A 172 5.93 1.84 -8.40
C SER A 172 5.40 0.54 -7.83
N VAL A 173 5.79 0.22 -6.60
CA VAL A 173 5.17 -0.83 -5.79
C VAL A 173 4.85 -0.25 -4.43
N GLN A 174 3.63 -0.50 -3.96
CA GLN A 174 3.13 -0.03 -2.69
C GLN A 174 2.59 -1.17 -1.83
N TYR A 175 2.60 -0.94 -0.52
CA TYR A 175 1.83 -1.70 0.44
C TYR A 175 1.02 -0.73 1.31
N VAL A 176 -0.29 -0.72 1.12
CA VAL A 176 -1.20 0.28 1.69
C VAL A 176 -2.03 -0.35 2.82
N ILE A 177 -1.92 0.20 4.03
CA ILE A 177 -2.76 -0.18 5.17
C ILE A 177 -3.88 0.84 5.33
N SER A 178 -3.52 2.12 5.29
CA SER A 178 -4.43 3.26 5.23
C SER A 178 -3.81 4.37 4.38
N ASP A 179 -4.57 5.45 4.19
CA ASP A 179 -4.11 6.71 3.61
C ASP A 179 -2.82 7.25 4.27
N SER A 180 -2.71 7.16 5.59
CA SER A 180 -1.57 7.63 6.39
C SER A 180 -0.53 6.55 6.72
N ARG A 181 -0.79 5.28 6.38
CA ARG A 181 0.08 4.15 6.72
C ARG A 181 0.35 3.30 5.48
N TYR A 182 1.50 3.53 4.87
CA TYR A 182 1.90 2.81 3.68
C TYR A 182 3.42 2.68 3.56
N SER A 183 3.85 1.78 2.69
CA SER A 183 5.21 1.78 2.16
C SER A 183 5.15 1.84 0.64
N ARG A 184 6.09 2.54 0.03
CA ARG A 184 6.16 2.73 -1.42
C ARG A 184 7.62 2.67 -1.86
N ILE A 185 7.87 2.06 -3.01
CA ILE A 185 9.12 2.21 -3.75
C ILE A 185 8.82 2.67 -5.16
N ASP A 186 9.71 3.47 -5.73
CA ASP A 186 9.58 4.00 -7.09
C ASP A 186 10.81 3.72 -7.94
N PHE A 187 10.56 3.47 -9.22
CA PHE A 187 11.58 3.23 -10.23
C PHE A 187 11.68 4.42 -11.17
N CYS A 188 12.90 4.92 -11.34
CA CYS A 188 13.16 6.02 -12.27
C CYS A 188 13.11 5.53 -13.72
N LYS A 189 13.22 6.45 -14.70
CA LYS A 189 13.06 6.13 -16.14
C LYS A 189 14.00 5.02 -16.65
N ASN A 190 15.17 4.88 -16.03
CA ASN A 190 16.14 3.82 -16.33
C ASN A 190 15.71 2.42 -15.81
N GLY A 191 14.65 2.34 -15.01
CA GLY A 191 14.13 1.12 -14.40
C GLY A 191 14.80 0.75 -13.08
N GLU A 192 15.69 1.60 -12.55
CA GLU A 192 16.34 1.37 -11.26
C GLU A 192 15.50 1.97 -10.13
N LEU A 193 15.57 1.34 -8.96
CA LEU A 193 15.04 1.90 -7.72
C LEU A 193 15.69 3.27 -7.48
N CYS A 194 14.87 4.30 -7.35
CA CYS A 194 15.37 5.65 -7.06
C CYS A 194 14.73 6.30 -5.86
N ALA A 195 13.62 5.77 -5.34
CA ALA A 195 13.02 6.30 -4.13
C ALA A 195 12.29 5.24 -3.29
N GLU A 196 12.25 5.45 -1.98
CA GLU A 196 11.51 4.65 -1.01
C GLU A 196 10.81 5.57 -0.01
N GLN A 197 9.58 5.23 0.38
CA GLN A 197 8.82 5.88 1.45
C GLN A 197 8.26 4.83 2.41
N HIS A 198 8.34 5.10 3.71
CA HIS A 198 7.73 4.30 4.77
C HIS A 198 7.04 5.21 5.78
N PHE A 199 5.71 5.18 5.76
CA PHE A 199 4.85 6.06 6.54
C PHE A 199 4.08 5.21 7.54
N THR A 200 4.19 5.58 8.80
CA THR A 200 3.48 5.00 9.94
C THR A 200 2.78 6.12 10.69
N GLU A 201 2.01 5.78 11.72
CA GLU A 201 1.32 6.78 12.55
C GLU A 201 2.27 7.83 13.14
N ASN A 202 3.48 7.40 13.48
CA ASN A 202 4.45 8.25 14.19
C ASN A 202 5.77 8.41 13.45
N THR A 203 5.96 7.79 12.28
CA THR A 203 7.24 7.82 11.57
C THR A 203 7.03 8.01 10.09
N GLU A 204 7.75 8.97 9.52
CA GLU A 204 7.89 9.11 8.07
C GLU A 204 9.35 8.91 7.74
N LYS A 205 9.62 8.00 6.81
CA LYS A 205 10.95 7.80 6.28
C LYS A 205 10.90 7.91 4.77
N GLU A 206 11.79 8.70 4.21
CA GLU A 206 12.02 8.78 2.77
C GLU A 206 13.50 8.50 2.49
N ALA A 207 13.79 7.86 1.37
CA ALA A 207 15.16 7.66 0.93
C ALA A 207 15.24 7.73 -0.59
N LEU A 208 16.31 8.35 -1.09
CA LEU A 208 16.58 8.47 -2.52
C LEU A 208 17.85 7.69 -2.89
N TYR A 209 17.84 7.13 -4.09
CA TYR A 209 18.88 6.26 -4.60
C TYR A 209 19.37 6.72 -5.97
N LEU A 210 20.68 6.68 -6.17
CA LEU A 210 21.36 6.89 -7.45
C LEU A 210 22.24 5.68 -7.75
N ASN A 211 21.99 5.01 -8.88
CA ASN A 211 22.74 3.83 -9.32
C ASN A 211 22.82 2.75 -8.22
N GLY A 212 21.69 2.51 -7.53
CA GLY A 212 21.58 1.55 -6.43
C GLY A 212 22.22 1.97 -5.10
N LYS A 213 22.76 3.19 -4.99
CA LYS A 213 23.32 3.73 -3.74
C LYS A 213 22.40 4.80 -3.17
N LYS A 214 22.18 4.74 -1.86
CA LYS A 214 21.43 5.78 -1.16
C LYS A 214 22.22 7.10 -1.15
N ILE A 215 21.57 8.20 -1.53
CA ILE A 215 22.16 9.55 -1.54
C ILE A 215 21.42 10.53 -0.63
N ASP A 216 20.18 10.22 -0.25
CA ASP A 216 19.38 10.99 0.70
C ASP A 216 18.57 10.03 1.58
N GLU A 217 18.42 10.38 2.85
CA GLU A 217 17.52 9.74 3.80
C GLU A 217 16.94 10.81 4.72
N TRP A 218 15.62 10.93 4.70
CA TRP A 218 14.87 11.73 5.64
C TRP A 218 14.10 10.83 6.60
N LEU A 219 14.09 11.18 7.88
CA LEU A 219 13.38 10.47 8.93
C LEU A 219 12.73 11.47 9.87
N VAL A 220 11.41 11.44 9.97
CA VAL A 220 10.62 12.17 10.96
C VAL A 220 10.03 11.18 11.94
N THR A 221 10.16 11.47 13.23
CA THR A 221 9.51 10.74 14.32
C THR A 221 8.67 11.72 15.13
N ARG A 222 7.36 11.49 15.16
CA ARG A 222 6.40 12.23 15.99
C ARG A 222 6.32 11.59 17.37
N LYS A 223 6.40 12.42 18.39
CA LYS A 223 6.29 12.07 19.80
C LYS A 223 5.08 12.82 20.38
N SER A 224 4.60 12.40 21.54
CA SER A 224 3.49 13.12 22.21
C SER A 224 3.85 14.55 22.61
N THR A 225 5.14 14.82 22.84
CA THR A 225 5.64 16.12 23.30
C THR A 225 6.31 16.94 22.21
N GLY A 226 6.40 16.43 20.97
CA GLY A 226 7.19 17.08 19.95
C GLY A 226 7.43 16.25 18.69
N THR A 227 8.38 16.69 17.88
CA THR A 227 8.81 16.00 16.66
C THR A 227 10.34 16.00 16.58
N GLU A 228 10.91 14.90 16.12
CA GLU A 228 12.33 14.80 15.79
C GLU A 228 12.44 14.51 14.29
N SER A 229 13.18 15.32 13.54
CA SER A 229 13.44 15.11 12.12
C SER A 229 14.95 15.07 11.87
N SER A 230 15.39 14.13 11.05
CA SER A 230 16.78 14.03 10.64
C SER A 230 16.88 13.83 9.14
N ARG A 231 17.93 14.38 8.53
CA ARG A 231 18.26 14.16 7.13
C ARG A 231 19.73 13.83 7.00
N LYS A 232 20.06 12.84 6.18
CA LYS A 232 21.43 12.43 5.86
C LYS A 232 21.60 12.44 4.36
N LEU A 233 22.67 13.06 3.89
CA LEU A 233 23.06 13.01 2.48
C LEU A 233 24.38 12.27 2.33
N TRP A 234 24.53 11.58 1.20
CA TRP A 234 25.78 10.92 0.81
C TRP A 234 26.13 11.29 -0.63
N TYR A 235 27.41 11.55 -0.86
CA TYR A 235 27.94 11.63 -2.21
C TYR A 235 27.85 10.26 -2.91
N PRO A 236 27.86 10.21 -4.25
CA PRO A 236 27.83 8.94 -5.00
C PRO A 236 28.99 7.98 -4.68
N ASN A 237 30.10 8.51 -4.15
CA ASN A 237 31.24 7.72 -3.68
C ASN A 237 30.97 7.02 -2.32
N GLY A 238 29.86 7.30 -1.65
CA GLY A 238 29.43 6.74 -0.38
C GLY A 238 29.90 7.52 0.86
N LYS A 239 30.66 8.60 0.70
CA LYS A 239 31.01 9.51 1.80
C LYS A 239 29.80 10.35 2.18
N GLN A 240 29.63 10.58 3.48
CA GLN A 240 28.58 11.45 3.99
C GLN A 240 28.84 12.89 3.52
N ALA A 241 27.79 13.58 3.10
CA ALA A 241 27.82 14.97 2.64
C ALA A 241 27.15 15.91 3.65
N TYR A 242 26.11 15.43 4.33
CA TYR A 242 25.33 16.21 5.29
C TYR A 242 24.69 15.33 6.34
N TYR A 243 24.53 15.89 7.54
CA TYR A 243 23.65 15.40 8.59
C TYR A 243 22.96 16.59 9.26
N GLY A 244 21.65 16.58 9.23
CA GLY A 244 20.80 17.49 9.98
C GLY A 244 19.95 16.74 11.01
N LEU A 245 19.76 17.34 12.17
CA LEU A 245 18.82 16.91 13.20
C LEU A 245 18.07 18.15 13.71
N THR A 246 16.75 18.12 13.66
CA THR A 246 15.89 19.12 14.29
C THR A 246 15.00 18.43 15.30
N THR A 247 14.98 18.94 16.52
CA THR A 247 14.05 18.52 17.57
C THR A 247 13.15 19.69 17.89
N VAL A 248 11.84 19.49 17.79
CA VAL A 248 10.83 20.45 18.20
C VAL A 248 10.15 19.86 19.43
N ASP A 249 10.25 20.55 20.56
CA ASP A 249 9.44 20.30 21.75
C ASP A 249 8.33 21.37 21.81
N TYR A 250 7.09 20.96 22.06
CA TYR A 250 5.94 21.87 22.02
C TYR A 250 5.94 22.90 23.16
N GLU A 251 6.68 22.65 24.24
CA GLU A 251 6.81 23.56 25.39
C GLU A 251 8.18 24.25 25.41
N GLU A 252 9.26 23.54 25.06
CA GLU A 252 10.63 24.03 25.19
C GLU A 252 11.17 24.73 23.91
N GLY A 253 10.48 24.58 22.78
CA GLY A 253 10.86 25.20 21.51
C GLY A 253 11.66 24.26 20.59
N GLN A 254 12.49 24.83 19.72
CA GLN A 254 13.20 24.09 18.68
C GLN A 254 14.72 24.12 18.89
N ASP A 255 15.36 22.96 18.75
CA ASP A 255 16.80 22.81 18.68
C ASP A 255 17.20 22.17 17.34
N SER A 256 18.29 22.63 16.75
CA SER A 256 18.76 22.15 15.44
C SER A 256 20.28 22.02 15.40
N LYS A 257 20.75 20.90 14.86
CA LYS A 257 22.15 20.62 14.59
C LYS A 257 22.34 20.27 13.12
N GLU A 258 23.34 20.88 12.50
CA GLU A 258 23.78 20.56 11.15
C GLU A 258 25.29 20.29 11.12
N GLU A 259 25.70 19.36 10.27
CA GLU A 259 27.09 19.12 9.96
C GLU A 259 27.24 18.74 8.48
N TYR A 260 28.29 19.26 7.85
CA TYR A 260 28.58 19.10 6.43
C TYR A 260 29.99 18.55 6.21
N TRP A 261 30.17 17.88 5.07
CA TRP A 261 31.44 17.30 4.64
C TRP A 261 31.68 17.52 3.15
N LEU A 262 32.95 17.68 2.78
CA LEU A 262 33.43 17.63 1.39
C LEU A 262 33.43 16.19 0.86
N GLU A 263 33.54 16.04 -0.46
CA GLU A 263 33.52 14.73 -1.13
C GLU A 263 34.65 13.79 -0.68
N ASP A 264 35.78 14.35 -0.22
CA ASP A 264 36.90 13.59 0.35
C ASP A 264 36.67 13.13 1.81
N GLY A 265 35.60 13.61 2.45
CA GLY A 265 35.24 13.34 3.85
C GLY A 265 35.73 14.37 4.85
N THR A 266 36.31 15.49 4.42
CA THR A 266 36.71 16.60 5.31
C THR A 266 35.47 17.32 5.84
N SER A 267 35.31 17.41 7.17
CA SER A 267 34.19 18.15 7.80
C SER A 267 34.37 19.66 7.60
N THR A 268 33.29 20.34 7.25
CA THR A 268 33.21 21.81 7.19
C THR A 268 32.41 22.38 8.37
N GLY A 269 32.05 21.55 9.36
CA GLY A 269 31.20 21.93 10.48
C GLY A 269 29.79 22.26 10.01
N ASP A 270 29.24 23.37 10.48
CA ASP A 270 27.92 23.91 10.12
C ASP A 270 27.91 24.69 8.80
N LYS A 271 29.06 24.83 8.13
CA LYS A 271 29.17 25.57 6.87
C LYS A 271 28.88 24.67 5.68
N LYS A 272 27.76 24.95 4.99
CA LYS A 272 27.42 24.33 3.72
C LYS A 272 28.56 24.46 2.69
N PRO A 273 29.02 23.37 2.05
CA PRO A 273 30.10 23.43 1.08
C PRO A 273 29.70 24.15 -0.21
N ASP A 274 30.51 25.11 -0.64
CA ASP A 274 30.38 25.75 -1.97
C ASP A 274 31.19 24.99 -3.05
N SER A 275 31.11 23.66 -3.03
CA SER A 275 31.83 22.80 -3.98
C SER A 275 30.94 22.37 -5.14
N GLU A 276 31.55 22.11 -6.31
CA GLU A 276 30.84 21.56 -7.46
C GLU A 276 30.20 20.21 -7.13
N ALA A 277 30.89 19.37 -6.37
CA ALA A 277 30.38 18.07 -5.94
C ALA A 277 29.10 18.19 -5.09
N PHE A 278 29.05 19.13 -4.14
CA PHE A 278 27.87 19.32 -3.30
C PHE A 278 26.69 19.88 -4.11
N ARG A 279 26.92 20.89 -4.96
CA ARG A 279 25.88 21.42 -5.87
C ARG A 279 25.34 20.36 -6.82
N SER A 280 26.21 19.50 -7.35
CA SER A 280 25.82 18.38 -8.22
C SER A 280 24.96 17.35 -7.49
N LEU A 281 25.28 17.04 -6.22
CA LEU A 281 24.48 16.17 -5.37
C LEU A 281 23.07 16.77 -5.14
N GLU A 282 22.97 18.05 -4.80
CA GLU A 282 21.67 18.73 -4.60
C GLU A 282 20.80 18.70 -5.87
N ASN A 283 21.37 19.03 -7.03
CA ASN A 283 20.65 18.97 -8.29
C ASN A 283 20.17 17.55 -8.62
N THR A 284 21.00 16.54 -8.32
CA THR A 284 20.64 15.13 -8.52
C THR A 284 19.47 14.70 -7.63
N ILE A 285 19.46 15.16 -6.38
CA ILE A 285 18.35 14.92 -5.44
C ILE A 285 17.05 15.50 -6.00
N VAL A 286 17.06 16.77 -6.41
CA VAL A 286 15.89 17.44 -7.01
C VAL A 286 15.39 16.70 -8.25
N ASP A 287 16.29 16.24 -9.11
CA ASP A 287 15.92 15.50 -10.31
C ASP A 287 15.29 14.14 -10.02
N ILE A 288 15.73 13.45 -8.97
CA ILE A 288 15.13 12.19 -8.52
C ILE A 288 13.77 12.45 -7.85
N GLU A 289 13.66 13.44 -6.98
CA GLU A 289 12.39 13.80 -6.33
C GLU A 289 11.31 14.14 -7.34
N ARG A 290 11.66 14.92 -8.37
CA ARG A 290 10.75 15.23 -9.48
C ARG A 290 10.31 13.97 -10.23
N GLN A 291 11.21 13.01 -10.45
CA GLN A 291 10.87 11.77 -11.14
C GLN A 291 10.02 10.81 -10.30
N ALA A 292 10.32 10.69 -9.00
CA ALA A 292 9.69 9.72 -8.12
C ALA A 292 8.35 10.22 -7.54
N TYR A 293 8.29 11.50 -7.19
CA TYR A 293 7.19 12.08 -6.41
C TYR A 293 6.43 13.17 -7.15
N ASP A 294 6.86 13.55 -8.36
CA ASP A 294 6.34 14.72 -9.09
C ASP A 294 6.39 16.02 -8.26
N ARG A 295 7.33 16.09 -7.30
CA ARG A 295 7.57 17.29 -6.49
C ARG A 295 8.24 18.34 -7.38
N GLN A 296 7.65 19.53 -7.44
CA GLN A 296 8.35 20.71 -7.95
C GLN A 296 9.51 21.04 -6.99
N PRO A 297 10.65 21.56 -7.47
CA PRO A 297 11.72 22.02 -6.58
C PRO A 297 11.13 23.02 -5.57
N MET A 298 11.48 22.87 -4.29
CA MET A 298 11.31 23.96 -3.33
C MET A 298 12.10 25.15 -3.90
N GLU A 299 11.42 26.21 -4.30
CA GLU A 299 12.08 27.49 -4.53
C GLU A 299 12.86 27.80 -3.26
N THR A 300 14.19 27.81 -3.37
CA THR A 300 15.02 28.48 -2.38
C THR A 300 14.58 29.92 -2.41
N THR A 301 13.82 30.35 -1.41
CA THR A 301 13.63 31.77 -1.14
C THR A 301 14.98 32.33 -0.79
N ASP A 302 15.74 32.72 -1.81
CA ASP A 302 16.85 33.65 -1.66
C ASP A 302 16.21 34.99 -1.29
N GLU A 303 15.96 35.17 0.01
CA GLU A 303 15.88 36.48 0.63
C GLU A 303 17.24 37.16 0.42
N ASN A 304 17.46 37.76 -0.76
CA ASN A 304 18.39 38.85 -1.05
C ASN A 304 18.41 39.16 -2.56
N SER A 305 17.31 39.70 -3.08
CA SER A 305 17.37 40.50 -4.32
C SER A 305 16.36 41.64 -4.37
N GLU A 306 16.22 42.39 -3.27
CA GLU A 306 15.61 43.73 -3.32
C GLU A 306 16.59 44.77 -2.80
N THR A 307 17.51 45.21 -3.66
CA THR A 307 18.01 46.60 -3.68
C THR A 307 18.45 46.96 -5.09
N ALA A 308 17.51 47.36 -5.93
CA ALA A 308 17.75 48.27 -7.06
C ALA A 308 16.42 48.80 -7.61
N ASN A 309 15.94 49.91 -7.05
CA ASN A 309 15.29 51.01 -7.78
C ASN A 309 15.26 52.26 -6.91
#